data_AF-A0A486XKV2-F1
#
_entry.id   AF-A0A486XKV2-F1
#
_cell.length_a   1.000
_cell.length_b   1.000
_cell.length_c   1.000
_cell.angle_alpha   90.00
_cell.angle_beta   90.00
_cell.angle_gamma   90.00
#
_symmetry.space_group_name_H-M   'P 1'
#
loop_
_entity.id
_entity.type
_entity.pdbx_description
1 polymer ?
#
loop_
_entity_poly.entity_id
_entity_poly.type
_entity_poly.pdbx_seq_one_letter_code
_entity_poly.pdbx_strand_id
1 'polypeptide(L)'
;MKKLFIVLILVGCNPSSYEDFQLEGDAHCRKMLNTLKCIQDRQQLIQAQPILRQHFEDLVDLMIAARKFQQSSLEAKEFYPSFYSIALKEELKRLYEIEGGREIVERTQKQAFLRLGALERHIAKKQVKAR
;
A
#
# COMPACT_ATOMS: atom_id res chain seq x y z
N MET A 1 41.59 14.42 19.88
CA MET A 1 40.55 13.88 20.79
C MET A 1 39.18 14.04 20.15
N LYS A 2 38.40 12.95 20.14
CA LYS A 2 36.94 12.83 19.89
C LYS A 2 36.36 13.43 18.59
N LYS A 3 36.24 12.56 17.57
CA LYS A 3 35.27 12.70 16.47
C LYS A 3 33.86 12.47 17.05
N LEU A 4 33.02 13.50 17.03
CA LEU A 4 31.62 13.44 17.46
C LEU A 4 30.78 12.86 16.31
N PHE A 5 30.49 11.56 16.36
CA PHE A 5 29.49 10.92 15.51
C PHE A 5 28.10 11.35 15.97
N ILE A 6 27.50 12.32 15.28
CA ILE A 6 26.08 12.61 15.41
C ILE A 6 25.34 11.52 14.61
N VAL A 7 24.92 10.48 15.33
CA VAL A 7 23.97 9.48 14.82
C VAL A 7 22.61 10.18 14.78
N LEU A 8 22.25 10.66 13.60
CA LEU A 8 20.92 11.17 13.30
C LEU A 8 19.97 9.97 13.27
N ILE A 9 19.36 9.65 14.42
CA ILE A 9 18.27 8.69 14.50
C ILE A 9 17.07 9.34 13.81
N LEU A 10 16.93 9.10 12.51
CA LEU A 10 15.65 9.23 11.82
C LEU A 10 14.74 8.15 12.40
N VAL A 11 14.11 8.47 13.52
CA VAL A 11 12.94 7.75 14.00
C VAL A 11 11.91 7.91 12.89
N GLY A 12 11.76 6.89 12.05
CA GLY A 12 10.65 6.85 11.11
C GLY A 12 9.39 7.03 11.94
N CYS A 13 8.64 8.10 11.70
CA CYS A 13 7.34 8.32 12.31
C CYS A 13 6.46 7.14 11.90
N ASN A 14 6.38 6.14 12.76
CA ASN A 14 5.48 5.03 12.55
C ASN A 14 4.07 5.55 12.89
N PRO A 15 3.06 5.30 12.04
CA PRO A 15 1.70 5.77 12.30
C PRO A 15 1.22 5.30 13.66
N SER A 16 0.65 6.24 14.42
CA SER A 16 0.21 6.01 15.79
C SER A 16 -1.30 6.18 15.97
N SER A 17 -1.97 6.72 14.96
CA SER A 17 -3.41 6.95 14.92
C SER A 17 -4.01 6.50 13.59
N TYR A 18 -5.34 6.32 13.57
CA TYR A 18 -6.08 6.06 12.33
C TYR A 18 -5.92 7.19 11.29
N GLU A 19 -5.80 8.44 11.74
CA GLU A 19 -5.58 9.58 10.86
C GLU A 19 -4.18 9.55 10.25
N ASP A 20 -3.15 9.13 11.01
CA ASP A 20 -1.81 8.94 10.48
C ASP A 20 -1.81 7.90 9.36
N PHE A 21 -2.48 6.75 9.58
CA PHE A 21 -2.62 5.71 8.56
C PHE A 21 -3.37 6.20 7.31
N GLN A 22 -4.43 7.01 7.49
CA GLN A 22 -5.18 7.57 6.37
C GLN A 22 -4.32 8.56 5.57
N LEU A 23 -3.60 9.46 6.25
CA LEU A 23 -2.73 10.45 5.62
C LEU A 23 -1.59 9.79 4.85
N GLU A 24 -0.95 8.78 5.45
CA GLU A 24 0.11 8.04 4.77
C GLU A 24 -0.45 7.22 3.61
N GLY A 25 -1.64 6.62 3.77
CA GLY A 25 -2.34 5.92 2.70
C GLY A 25 -2.61 6.81 1.50
N ASP A 26 -3.05 8.05 1.75
CA ASP A 26 -3.26 9.06 0.73
C ASP A 26 -1.96 9.48 0.04
N ALA A 27 -0.86 9.62 0.79
CA ALA A 27 0.45 9.91 0.24
C ALA A 27 0.93 8.79 -0.71
N HIS A 28 0.80 7.52 -0.31
CA HIS A 28 1.12 6.37 -1.16
C HIS A 28 0.22 6.32 -2.40
N CYS A 29 -1.10 6.49 -2.23
CA CYS A 29 -2.05 6.50 -3.34
C CYS A 29 -1.72 7.61 -4.34
N ARG A 30 -1.44 8.83 -3.87
CA ARG A 30 -1.04 9.96 -4.72
C ARG A 30 0.25 9.67 -5.48
N LYS A 31 1.27 9.14 -4.81
CA LYS A 31 2.56 8.80 -5.44
C LYS A 31 2.37 7.76 -6.54
N MET A 32 1.63 6.68 -6.26
CA MET A 32 1.33 5.65 -7.23
C MET A 32 0.49 6.19 -8.39
N LEU A 33 -0.56 6.97 -8.11
CA LEU A 33 -1.40 7.60 -9.14
C LEU A 33 -0.58 8.42 -10.13
N ASN A 34 0.38 9.22 -9.64
CA ASN A 34 1.26 10.00 -10.51
C ASN A 34 2.10 9.11 -11.43
N THR A 35 2.65 8.00 -10.90
CA THR A 35 3.39 7.02 -11.71
C THR A 35 2.49 6.38 -12.77
N LEU A 36 1.28 5.95 -12.40
CA LEU A 36 0.35 5.29 -13.34
C LEU A 36 -0.08 6.23 -14.47
N LYS A 37 -0.32 7.52 -14.18
CA LYS A 37 -0.71 8.52 -15.18
C LYS A 37 0.33 8.75 -16.28
N CYS A 38 1.61 8.48 -16.00
CA CYS A 38 2.67 8.59 -16.99
C CYS A 38 2.69 7.43 -17.99
N ILE A 39 1.97 6.33 -17.72
CA ILE A 39 1.96 5.13 -18.54
C ILE A 39 0.83 5.22 -19.56
N GLN A 40 1.17 5.37 -20.83
CA GLN A 40 0.22 5.51 -21.95
C GLN A 40 0.06 4.22 -22.75
N ASP A 41 1.08 3.36 -22.75
CA ASP A 41 1.11 2.14 -23.57
C ASP A 41 1.68 0.92 -22.83
N ARG A 42 1.62 -0.22 -23.51
CA ARG A 42 2.08 -1.51 -22.99
C ARG A 42 3.58 -1.53 -22.69
N GLN A 43 4.40 -0.90 -23.54
CA GLN A 43 5.84 -0.90 -23.36
C GLN A 43 6.23 -0.08 -22.11
N GLN A 44 5.62 1.08 -21.93
CA GLN A 44 5.79 1.90 -20.73
C GLN A 44 5.30 1.17 -19.48
N LEU A 45 4.19 0.44 -19.57
CA LEU A 45 3.69 -0.38 -18.46
C LEU A 45 4.70 -1.48 -18.07
N ILE A 46 5.32 -2.12 -19.05
CA ILE A 46 6.37 -3.12 -18.81
C ILE A 46 7.58 -2.50 -18.11
N GLN A 47 8.03 -1.34 -18.59
CA GLN A 47 9.16 -0.61 -18.01
C GLN A 47 8.86 -0.13 -16.58
N ALA A 48 7.60 0.22 -16.29
CA ALA A 48 7.18 0.69 -14.97
C ALA A 48 6.96 -0.45 -13.94
N GLN A 49 6.97 -1.73 -14.33
CA GLN A 49 6.72 -2.85 -13.41
C GLN A 49 7.56 -2.80 -12.11
N PRO A 50 8.87 -2.48 -12.12
CA PRO A 50 9.67 -2.43 -10.89
C PRO A 50 9.17 -1.36 -9.90
N ILE A 51 8.88 -0.15 -10.39
CA ILE A 51 8.40 0.94 -9.54
C ILE A 51 6.96 0.70 -9.08
N LEU A 52 6.11 0.13 -9.93
CA LEU A 52 4.74 -0.26 -9.55
C LEU A 52 4.74 -1.35 -8.49
N ARG A 53 5.63 -2.35 -8.60
CA ARG A 53 5.81 -3.36 -7.56
C ARG A 53 6.14 -2.72 -6.22
N GLN A 54 7.09 -1.79 -6.19
CA GLN A 54 7.44 -1.09 -4.96
C GLN A 54 6.24 -0.34 -4.38
N HIS A 55 5.47 0.37 -5.21
CA HIS A 55 4.27 1.05 -4.73
C HIS A 55 3.22 0.11 -4.12
N PHE A 56 3.00 -1.07 -4.71
CA PHE A 56 2.09 -2.06 -4.16
C PHE A 56 2.60 -2.65 -2.84
N GLU A 57 3.89 -2.95 -2.75
CA GLU A 57 4.50 -3.46 -1.51
C GLU A 57 4.41 -2.41 -0.39
N ASP A 58 4.76 -1.15 -0.67
CA ASP A 58 4.66 -0.05 0.30
C ASP A 58 3.22 0.12 0.82
N LEU A 59 2.24 0.13 -0.08
CA LEU A 59 0.83 0.28 0.30
C LEU A 59 0.33 -0.92 1.12
N VAL A 60 0.71 -2.15 0.74
CA VAL A 60 0.35 -3.35 1.50
C VAL A 60 1.01 -3.35 2.88
N ASP A 61 2.26 -2.92 2.99
CA ASP A 61 2.95 -2.83 4.28
C ASP A 61 2.22 -1.85 5.23
N LEU A 62 1.77 -0.71 4.71
CA LEU A 62 0.92 0.21 5.46
C LEU A 62 -0.42 -0.43 5.86
N MET A 63 -1.10 -1.12 4.94
CA MET A 63 -2.36 -1.81 5.24
C MET A 63 -2.19 -2.89 6.32
N ILE A 64 -1.10 -3.64 6.26
CA ILE A 64 -0.74 -4.64 7.27
C ILE A 64 -0.50 -3.98 8.63
N ALA A 65 0.22 -2.85 8.66
CA ALA A 65 0.47 -2.09 9.88
C ALA A 65 -0.84 -1.53 10.48
N ALA A 66 -1.68 -0.91 9.65
CA ALA A 66 -2.99 -0.40 10.03
C ALA A 66 -3.89 -1.51 10.60
N ARG A 67 -3.86 -2.68 9.96
CA ARG A 67 -4.64 -3.84 10.41
C ARG A 67 -4.16 -4.36 11.76
N LYS A 68 -2.85 -4.46 11.97
CA LYS A 68 -2.28 -4.85 13.27
C LYS A 68 -2.64 -3.84 14.36
N PHE A 69 -2.56 -2.55 14.06
CA PHE A 69 -2.97 -1.48 14.97
C PHE A 69 -4.44 -1.62 15.36
N GLN A 70 -5.32 -1.87 14.40
CA GLN A 70 -6.76 -2.09 14.65
C GLN A 70 -7.01 -3.30 15.57
N GLN A 71 -6.21 -4.37 15.50
CA GLN A 71 -6.36 -5.51 16.41
C GLN A 71 -5.99 -5.18 17.86
N SER A 72 -5.07 -4.24 18.07
CA SER A 72 -4.61 -3.81 19.39
C SER A 72 -5.40 -2.63 19.95
N SER A 73 -6.13 -1.89 19.11
CA SER A 73 -6.93 -0.74 19.52
C SER A 73 -8.34 -1.16 19.94
N LEU A 74 -8.85 -0.55 21.01
CA LEU A 74 -10.24 -0.70 21.46
C LEU A 74 -11.22 0.10 20.58
N GLU A 75 -10.71 1.03 19.77
CA GLU A 75 -11.52 1.89 18.93
C GLU A 75 -11.67 1.29 17.53
N ALA A 76 -12.90 0.94 17.16
CA ALA A 76 -13.24 0.67 15.77
C ALA A 76 -13.55 2.00 15.08
N LYS A 77 -12.64 2.50 14.25
CA LYS A 77 -12.89 3.64 13.36
C LYS A 77 -13.13 3.13 11.94
N GLU A 78 -14.19 3.61 11.30
CA GLU A 78 -14.43 3.34 9.90
C GLU A 78 -13.45 4.13 9.03
N PHE A 79 -12.89 3.46 8.01
CA PHE A 79 -12.10 4.10 6.97
C PHE A 79 -13.02 4.49 5.82
N TYR A 80 -12.98 5.76 5.44
CA TYR A 80 -13.70 6.27 4.28
C TYR A 80 -12.77 6.32 3.06
N PRO A 81 -13.24 5.94 1.86
CA PRO A 81 -12.46 6.09 0.64
C PRO A 81 -12.08 7.54 0.43
N SER A 82 -10.78 7.82 0.35
CA SER A 82 -10.28 9.14 0.02
C SER A 82 -10.40 9.42 -1.48
N PHE A 83 -10.33 10.70 -1.86
CA PHE A 83 -10.22 11.11 -3.25
C PHE A 83 -9.11 10.35 -4.00
N TYR A 84 -7.94 10.19 -3.38
CA TYR A 84 -6.79 9.51 -4.00
C TYR A 84 -7.04 8.02 -4.19
N SER A 85 -7.69 7.35 -3.23
CA SER A 85 -8.05 5.94 -3.38
C SER A 85 -9.02 5.70 -4.55
N ILE A 86 -9.99 6.61 -4.73
CA ILE A 86 -10.96 6.56 -5.83
C ILE A 86 -10.26 6.82 -7.16
N ALA A 87 -9.45 7.89 -7.24
CA ALA A 87 -8.72 8.23 -8.46
C ALA A 87 -7.74 7.12 -8.88
N LEU A 88 -7.07 6.49 -7.91
CA LEU A 88 -6.19 5.36 -8.14
C LEU A 88 -6.93 4.15 -8.73
N LYS A 89 -8.13 3.85 -8.21
CA LYS A 89 -8.97 2.78 -8.75
C LYS A 89 -9.33 3.04 -10.21
N GLU A 90 -9.74 4.25 -10.57
CA GLU A 90 -10.06 4.59 -11.96
C GLU A 90 -8.84 4.52 -12.87
N GLU A 91 -7.67 4.95 -12.39
CA GLU A 91 -6.43 4.87 -13.15
C GLU A 91 -5.97 3.42 -13.38
N LEU A 92 -6.15 2.54 -12.39
CA LEU A 92 -5.90 1.10 -12.55
C LEU A 92 -6.83 0.48 -13.60
N LYS A 93 -8.11 0.87 -13.63
CA LYS A 93 -9.04 0.44 -14.69
C LYS A 93 -8.53 0.88 -16.06
N ARG A 94 -8.09 2.13 -16.22
CA ARG A 94 -7.51 2.62 -17.49
C ARG A 94 -6.35 1.74 -17.95
N LEU A 95 -5.44 1.35 -17.04
CA LEU A 95 -4.34 0.46 -17.39
C LEU A 95 -4.79 -0.95 -17.77
N TYR A 96 -5.91 -1.43 -17.26
CA TYR A 96 -6.46 -2.73 -17.65
C TYR A 96 -6.96 -2.75 -19.10
N GLU A 97 -7.30 -1.59 -19.66
CA GLU A 97 -7.69 -1.43 -21.07
C GLU A 97 -6.49 -1.40 -22.02
N ILE A 98 -5.26 -1.24 -21.52
CA ILE A 98 -4.05 -1.41 -22.33
C ILE A 98 -3.92 -2.88 -22.74
N GLU A 99 -3.47 -3.16 -23.96
CA GLU A 99 -3.24 -4.52 -24.44
C GLU A 99 -2.34 -5.33 -23.47
N GLY A 100 -2.88 -6.42 -22.92
CA GLY A 100 -2.21 -7.25 -21.91
C GLY A 100 -1.95 -6.54 -20.57
N GLY A 101 -2.47 -5.33 -20.38
CA GLY A 101 -2.19 -4.48 -19.22
C GLY A 101 -2.70 -5.08 -17.92
N ARG A 102 -3.91 -5.66 -17.94
CA ARG A 102 -4.46 -6.38 -16.80
C ARG A 102 -3.54 -7.48 -16.27
N GLU A 103 -3.07 -8.37 -17.14
CA GLU A 103 -2.18 -9.46 -16.74
C GLU A 103 -0.86 -8.92 -16.17
N ILE A 104 -0.30 -7.89 -16.79
CA ILE A 104 0.94 -7.26 -16.34
C ILE A 104 0.76 -6.67 -14.93
N VAL A 105 -0.31 -5.91 -14.69
CA VAL A 105 -0.58 -5.29 -13.39
C VAL A 105 -0.87 -6.35 -12.32
N GLU A 106 -1.73 -7.33 -12.62
CA GLU A 106 -2.06 -8.41 -11.68
C GLU A 106 -0.82 -9.22 -11.28
N ARG A 107 0.06 -9.53 -12.25
CA ARG A 107 1.34 -10.18 -11.96
C ARG A 107 2.25 -9.31 -11.11
N THR A 108 2.25 -8.00 -11.34
CA THR A 108 3.10 -7.04 -10.61
C THR A 108 2.69 -6.92 -9.14
N GLN A 109 1.39 -6.90 -8.83
CA GLN A 109 0.88 -6.78 -7.45
C GLN A 109 0.77 -8.13 -6.71
N LYS A 110 0.93 -9.25 -7.40
CA LYS A 110 0.63 -10.61 -6.88
C LYS A 110 1.29 -10.89 -5.53
N GLN A 111 2.57 -10.59 -5.38
CA GLN A 111 3.32 -10.90 -4.15
C GLN A 111 2.82 -10.08 -2.95
N ALA A 112 2.68 -8.76 -3.12
CA ALA A 112 2.12 -7.87 -2.12
C ALA A 112 0.74 -8.38 -1.64
N PHE A 113 -0.17 -8.69 -2.56
CA PHE A 113 -1.51 -9.17 -2.21
C PHE A 113 -1.52 -10.54 -1.53
N LEU A 114 -0.59 -11.44 -1.88
CA LEU A 114 -0.43 -12.72 -1.18
C LEU A 114 -0.05 -12.51 0.29
N ARG A 115 0.82 -11.53 0.60
CA ARG A 115 1.21 -11.18 1.97
C ARG A 115 0.01 -10.64 2.76
N LEU A 116 -0.72 -9.69 2.19
CA LEU A 116 -1.93 -9.13 2.81
C LEU A 116 -2.97 -10.23 3.09
N GLY A 117 -3.25 -11.07 2.09
CA GLY A 117 -4.19 -12.17 2.25
C GLY A 117 -3.75 -13.22 3.28
N ALA A 118 -2.45 -13.47 3.43
CA ALA A 118 -1.93 -14.36 4.47
C ALA A 118 -2.18 -13.81 5.88
N LEU A 119 -2.01 -12.50 6.08
CA LEU A 119 -2.34 -11.84 7.33
C LEU A 119 -3.84 -11.95 7.64
N GLU A 120 -4.72 -11.59 6.70
CA GLU A 120 -6.18 -11.64 6.91
C GLU A 120 -6.65 -13.05 7.28
N ARG A 121 -6.12 -14.09 6.64
CA ARG A 121 -6.41 -15.49 7.01
C ARG A 121 -5.97 -15.83 8.43
N HIS A 122 -4.80 -15.34 8.86
CA HIS A 122 -4.31 -15.55 10.22
C HIS A 122 -5.19 -14.85 11.26
N ILE A 123 -5.61 -13.62 10.97
CA ILE A 123 -6.53 -12.84 11.79
C ILE A 123 -7.88 -13.54 11.92
N ALA A 124 -8.48 -13.95 10.81
CA ALA A 124 -9.75 -14.67 10.80
C ALA A 124 -9.69 -15.96 11.64
N LYS A 125 -8.60 -16.74 11.52
CA LYS A 125 -8.39 -17.95 12.33
C LYS A 125 -8.30 -17.66 13.83
N LYS A 126 -7.67 -16.55 14.24
CA LYS A 126 -7.61 -16.15 15.66
C LYS A 126 -8.98 -15.77 16.20
N GLN A 127 -9.79 -15.05 15.43
CA GLN A 127 -11.13 -14.63 15.85
C GLN A 127 -12.09 -15.82 16.01
N VAL A 128 -11.99 -16.85 15.16
CA VAL A 128 -12.79 -18.08 15.29
C VAL A 128 -12.42 -18.86 16.56
N LYS A 129 -11.15 -18.90 16.95
CA LYS A 129 -10.69 -19.61 18.16
C LYS A 129 -11.00 -18.89 19.48
N ALA A 130 -11.27 -17.59 19.42
CA ALA A 130 -11.58 -16.77 20.61
C ALA A 130 -13.08 -16.75 20.94
N ARG A 131 -13.92 -17.39 20.11
CA ARG A 131 -15.35 -17.62 20.34
C ARG A 131 -15.57 -19.05 20.80
#